data_AF-A0A5J4NNX7-F1
#
_entry.id   AF-A0A5J4NNX7-F1
#
_cell.length_a   1.000
_cell.length_b   1.000
_cell.length_c   1.000
_cell.angle_alpha   90.00
_cell.angle_beta   90.00
_cell.angle_gamma   90.00
#
_symmetry.space_group_name_H-M   'P 1'
#
loop_
_entity.id
_entity.type
_entity.pdbx_description
1 polymer ?
#
loop_
_entity_poly.entity_id
_entity_poly.type
_entity_poly.pdbx_seq_one_letter_code
_entity_poly.pdbx_strand_id
1 'polypeptide(L)'
;MGTIDASFFCHIRLEVRNGSFTTLPKCVLSSRTFDLPLTSDSPLESPSATKFEVPLITERKLDKSPFCSLSRSARQAWLETLKPLQTSLTSSEIESFSLSPIGMVDLHPDIFAVFPRLDLVHKNLYWQAHYRMVDWRCITTRAELPYRSNRKPWPQKGTGRARHGNRRTHIWVGGGQCKGPRGPESYFYLLPRDVRLAGLLSMLTIKHAQDDLHIVDDMALSDSLEQQAKNILHDTLQPLADDLDQIDPLSAANRTRVYRSTKAMNEAAIYLRQLVDARRWGPSVLFVTESNSPFDTLTSSLSVDSPNLSNPEDTINWDNMPNLAIHLACSAYANHVEAEQSPEASIYSLEAVAPRATHPGRGLTLMPLHGLNVWSMVHHDTLVLSLACLEQLESRLLAAQRHLVRDEALEPPNFHPTLSEALALSDQSELMGHDADSLDQSNRRHFSDRLESVYAKRVKLS
;
A
#
# COMPACT_ATOMS: atom_id res chain seq x y z
N MET A 1 16.21 -45.87 -16.25
CA MET A 1 17.11 -45.56 -15.13
C MET A 1 17.52 -44.09 -15.26
N GLY A 2 17.20 -43.26 -14.27
CA GLY A 2 17.68 -41.88 -14.15
C GLY A 2 16.61 -40.79 -14.30
N THR A 3 15.70 -40.70 -13.34
CA THR A 3 14.91 -39.50 -13.04
C THR A 3 15.85 -38.38 -12.56
N ILE A 4 15.75 -37.19 -13.15
CA ILE A 4 16.47 -35.99 -12.68
C ILE A 4 15.51 -35.23 -11.77
N ASP A 5 15.76 -35.32 -10.47
CA ASP A 5 15.04 -34.59 -9.44
C ASP A 5 15.27 -33.08 -9.55
N ALA A 6 14.15 -32.36 -9.58
CA ALA A 6 14.08 -30.91 -9.43
C ALA A 6 14.09 -30.58 -7.93
N SER A 7 15.28 -30.48 -7.33
CA SER A 7 15.44 -30.02 -5.95
C SER A 7 16.66 -29.11 -5.80
N PHE A 8 16.65 -27.97 -6.48
CA PHE A 8 17.58 -26.86 -6.22
C PHE A 8 16.84 -25.53 -6.46
N PHE A 9 15.85 -25.23 -5.61
CA PHE A 9 15.46 -23.85 -5.37
C PHE A 9 15.91 -23.46 -3.96
N CYS A 10 16.90 -22.58 -3.94
CA CYS A 10 17.51 -22.02 -2.75
C CYS A 10 16.46 -21.25 -1.94
N HIS A 11 16.13 -21.75 -0.74
CA HIS A 11 15.47 -20.96 0.30
C HIS A 11 16.41 -19.84 0.73
N ILE A 12 16.31 -18.67 0.09
CA ILE A 12 16.92 -17.44 0.62
C ILE A 12 15.97 -16.92 1.71
N ARG A 13 16.06 -17.54 2.89
CA ARG A 13 15.61 -16.94 4.14
C ARG A 13 16.68 -15.93 4.52
N LEU A 14 16.37 -14.64 4.48
CA LEU A 14 17.22 -13.60 5.07
C LEU A 14 17.19 -13.79 6.60
N GLU A 15 17.99 -14.74 7.10
CA GLU A 15 18.28 -14.89 8.52
C GLU A 15 19.13 -13.70 8.97
N VAL A 16 18.49 -12.72 9.60
CA VAL A 16 19.19 -11.81 10.52
C VAL A 16 19.49 -12.61 11.79
N ARG A 17 20.61 -13.34 11.79
CA ARG A 17 21.13 -14.06 12.97
C ARG A 17 22.07 -13.18 13.78
N ASN A 18 21.59 -12.72 14.94
CA ASN A 18 22.14 -13.02 16.28
C ASN A 18 21.86 -11.88 17.27
N GLY A 19 21.23 -12.22 18.40
CA GLY A 19 21.29 -11.39 19.60
C GLY A 19 20.15 -11.58 20.59
N SER A 20 20.28 -12.60 21.46
CA SER A 20 19.50 -12.85 22.69
C SER A 20 18.00 -13.18 22.55
N PHE A 21 17.67 -14.43 22.89
CA PHE A 21 16.36 -14.79 23.42
C PHE A 21 16.13 -14.01 24.73
N THR A 22 15.55 -12.82 24.63
CA THR A 22 14.78 -12.27 25.73
C THR A 22 13.42 -12.92 25.66
N THR A 23 13.16 -13.83 26.59
CA THR A 23 11.80 -14.21 26.96
C THR A 23 11.01 -12.92 27.14
N LEU A 24 10.09 -12.62 26.22
CA LEU A 24 9.16 -11.53 26.40
C LEU A 24 8.49 -11.73 27.76
N PRO A 25 8.44 -10.70 28.63
CA PRO A 25 7.71 -10.83 29.87
C PRO A 25 6.28 -11.23 29.49
N LYS A 26 5.74 -12.25 30.17
CA LYS A 26 4.29 -12.52 30.15
C LYS A 26 3.61 -11.19 30.42
N CYS A 27 3.10 -10.56 29.37
CA CYS A 27 2.29 -9.37 29.51
C CYS A 27 1.12 -9.79 30.38
N VAL A 28 0.90 -9.06 31.47
CA VAL A 28 -0.39 -9.01 32.14
C VAL A 28 -1.34 -8.41 31.11
N LEU A 29 -1.85 -9.27 30.24
CA LEU A 29 -2.93 -8.98 29.32
C LEU A 29 -4.06 -8.41 30.16
N SER A 30 -4.70 -7.35 29.67
CA SER A 30 -6.11 -7.12 29.98
C SER A 30 -6.81 -8.48 29.96
N SER A 31 -7.38 -8.88 31.09
CA SER A 31 -7.93 -10.21 31.36
C SER A 31 -9.21 -10.53 30.58
N ARG A 32 -9.42 -9.88 29.44
CA ARG A 32 -10.44 -10.24 28.47
C ARG A 32 -9.76 -10.97 27.32
N THR A 33 -9.59 -12.27 27.50
CA THR A 33 -9.77 -13.16 26.35
C THR A 33 -11.18 -12.88 25.86
N PHE A 34 -11.34 -12.46 24.60
CA PHE A 34 -12.63 -12.65 23.96
C PHE A 34 -12.83 -14.16 23.92
N ASP A 35 -13.67 -14.66 24.81
CA ASP A 35 -14.24 -15.98 24.62
C ASP A 35 -15.06 -15.85 23.33
N LEU A 36 -14.67 -16.58 22.29
CA LEU A 36 -15.50 -16.70 21.08
C LEU A 36 -16.93 -16.97 21.55
N PRO A 37 -17.94 -16.23 21.05
CA PRO A 37 -19.25 -16.18 21.69
C PRO A 37 -19.82 -17.58 21.85
N LEU A 38 -19.82 -18.08 23.09
CA LEU A 38 -20.69 -19.18 23.49
C LEU A 38 -22.09 -18.59 23.53
N THR A 39 -22.86 -18.91 22.50
CA THR A 39 -24.28 -18.56 22.39
C THR A 39 -25.00 -18.90 23.69
N SER A 40 -25.68 -17.91 24.27
CA SER A 40 -26.60 -18.09 25.37
C SER A 40 -27.72 -19.02 24.95
N ASP A 41 -27.86 -20.14 25.67
CA ASP A 41 -28.90 -21.15 25.50
C ASP A 41 -30.32 -20.53 25.48
N SER A 42 -30.99 -20.58 24.34
CA SER A 42 -32.45 -20.54 24.24
C SER A 42 -32.94 -21.91 23.74
N PRO A 43 -33.97 -22.54 24.35
CA PRO A 43 -34.33 -23.90 24.01
C PRO A 43 -35.28 -23.97 22.80
N LEU A 44 -34.97 -24.91 21.91
CA LEU A 44 -35.87 -25.66 21.02
C LEU A 44 -36.31 -24.99 19.71
N GLU A 45 -35.49 -25.13 18.67
CA GLU A 45 -35.95 -25.50 17.33
C GLU A 45 -35.08 -26.65 16.79
N SER A 46 -35.73 -27.65 16.20
CA SER A 46 -35.16 -28.95 15.81
C SER A 46 -34.00 -28.84 14.81
N PRO A 47 -32.94 -29.67 14.91
CA PRO A 47 -31.86 -29.65 13.94
C PRO A 47 -32.33 -30.26 12.62
N SER A 48 -32.57 -29.42 11.62
CA SER A 48 -32.60 -29.89 10.23
C SER A 48 -31.18 -30.31 9.85
N ALA A 49 -31.08 -31.51 9.27
CA ALA A 49 -29.85 -32.25 9.02
C ALA A 49 -28.70 -31.37 8.49
N THR A 50 -27.59 -31.38 9.22
CA THR A 50 -26.33 -30.73 8.84
C THR A 50 -25.88 -31.28 7.49
N LYS A 51 -25.91 -30.40 6.49
CA LYS A 51 -25.29 -30.66 5.19
C LYS A 51 -23.82 -30.96 5.46
N PHE A 52 -23.35 -32.13 5.07
CA PHE A 52 -21.92 -32.32 4.83
C PHE A 52 -21.56 -31.36 3.69
N GLU A 53 -21.01 -30.19 4.04
CA GLU A 53 -20.60 -29.20 3.06
C GLU A 53 -19.44 -29.79 2.25
N VAL A 54 -19.75 -30.11 0.99
CA VAL A 54 -18.75 -30.52 0.01
C VAL A 54 -17.69 -29.40 -0.05
N PRO A 55 -16.38 -29.73 -0.03
CA PRO A 55 -15.34 -28.71 -0.12
C PRO A 55 -15.59 -27.81 -1.33
N LEU A 56 -15.53 -26.49 -1.14
CA LEU A 56 -15.80 -25.53 -2.21
C LEU A 56 -14.61 -25.52 -3.19
N ILE A 57 -14.67 -26.40 -4.19
CA ILE A 57 -13.73 -26.38 -5.31
C ILE A 57 -14.31 -25.42 -6.34
N THR A 58 -13.78 -24.20 -6.39
CA THR A 58 -14.22 -23.22 -7.39
C THR A 58 -13.53 -23.50 -8.72
N GLU A 59 -14.21 -24.21 -9.63
CA GLU A 59 -13.81 -24.30 -11.04
C GLU A 59 -14.05 -22.93 -11.72
N ARG A 60 -13.19 -21.96 -11.46
CA ARG A 60 -13.33 -20.62 -12.03
C ARG A 60 -12.98 -20.64 -13.50
N LYS A 61 -13.80 -19.95 -14.30
CA LYS A 61 -13.45 -19.67 -15.70
C LYS A 61 -12.38 -18.59 -15.72
N LEU A 62 -11.13 -19.01 -15.76
CA LEU A 62 -10.00 -18.09 -15.90
C LEU A 62 -10.04 -17.43 -17.28
N ASP A 63 -9.78 -16.13 -17.28
CA ASP A 63 -9.62 -15.34 -18.49
C ASP A 63 -8.44 -15.88 -19.33
N LYS A 64 -8.49 -15.65 -20.66
CA LYS A 64 -7.40 -16.08 -21.54
C LYS A 64 -6.14 -15.25 -21.30
N SER A 65 -5.00 -15.95 -21.27
CA SER A 65 -3.66 -15.36 -21.22
C SER A 65 -3.44 -14.37 -22.37
N PRO A 66 -2.91 -13.16 -22.13
CA PRO A 66 -2.61 -12.20 -23.19
C PRO A 66 -1.51 -12.67 -24.14
N PHE A 67 -0.53 -13.43 -23.64
CA PHE A 67 0.67 -13.80 -24.40
C PHE A 67 0.50 -15.03 -25.30
N CYS A 68 -0.70 -15.63 -25.38
CA CYS A 68 -0.99 -16.84 -26.18
C CYS A 68 0.09 -17.93 -26.07
N SER A 69 0.80 -18.02 -24.94
CA SER A 69 1.81 -19.05 -24.73
C SER A 69 1.12 -20.39 -24.48
N LEU A 70 1.76 -21.47 -24.94
CA LEU A 70 1.36 -22.86 -24.65
C LEU A 70 0.88 -23.00 -23.20
N SER A 71 -0.28 -23.65 -23.03
CA SER A 71 -1.09 -23.77 -21.81
C SER A 71 -0.25 -23.90 -20.54
N ARG A 72 -0.11 -22.80 -19.79
CA ARG A 72 0.30 -22.86 -18.39
C ARG A 72 -0.91 -23.31 -17.57
N SER A 73 -0.73 -24.30 -16.70
CA SER A 73 -1.79 -24.72 -15.78
C SER A 73 -2.03 -23.64 -14.73
N ALA A 74 -3.27 -23.52 -14.28
CA ALA A 74 -3.62 -22.67 -13.13
C ALA A 74 -2.82 -23.09 -11.88
N ARG A 75 -2.57 -22.14 -10.99
CA ARG A 75 -2.08 -22.43 -9.64
C ARG A 75 -3.27 -22.61 -8.71
N GLN A 76 -3.08 -23.27 -7.57
CA GLN A 76 -4.13 -23.48 -6.60
C GLN A 76 -3.74 -22.86 -5.27
N ALA A 77 -4.72 -22.31 -4.56
CA ALA A 77 -4.57 -21.79 -3.22
C ALA A 77 -5.79 -22.18 -2.38
N TRP A 78 -5.58 -22.30 -1.08
CA TRP A 78 -6.65 -22.60 -0.13
C TRP A 78 -7.61 -21.43 0.01
N LEU A 79 -8.90 -21.73 0.12
CA LEU A 79 -9.93 -20.77 0.49
C LEU A 79 -10.20 -20.87 1.99
N GLU A 80 -10.02 -19.77 2.68
CA GLU A 80 -10.26 -19.63 4.11
C GLU A 80 -11.52 -18.76 4.36
N THR A 81 -12.09 -18.82 5.57
CA THR A 81 -13.16 -17.89 6.00
C THR A 81 -12.69 -17.17 7.23
N LEU A 82 -13.07 -15.90 7.42
CA LEU A 82 -12.86 -15.18 8.69
C LEU A 82 -14.01 -15.40 9.70
N LYS A 83 -15.14 -15.95 9.26
CA LYS A 83 -16.30 -16.21 10.10
C LYS A 83 -16.02 -17.38 11.06
N PRO A 84 -16.42 -17.29 12.35
CA PRO A 84 -16.52 -18.48 13.19
C PRO A 84 -17.67 -19.32 12.64
N LEU A 85 -17.38 -20.51 12.09
CA LEU A 85 -18.41 -21.42 11.61
C LEU A 85 -19.29 -21.83 12.80
N GLN A 86 -20.53 -21.31 12.84
CA GLN A 86 -21.52 -21.67 13.87
C GLN A 86 -21.86 -23.15 13.71
N THR A 87 -21.29 -23.99 14.56
CA THR A 87 -21.76 -25.36 14.76
C THR A 87 -21.96 -25.56 16.24
N SER A 88 -22.99 -26.34 16.60
CA SER A 88 -23.35 -26.74 17.96
C SER A 88 -22.35 -27.72 18.57
N LEU A 89 -21.06 -27.42 18.47
CA LEU A 89 -19.95 -28.28 18.85
C LEU A 89 -19.14 -27.63 19.97
N THR A 90 -18.45 -28.48 20.75
CA THR A 90 -17.76 -28.08 21.98
C THR A 90 -16.63 -27.08 21.70
N SER A 91 -16.25 -26.26 22.69
CA SER A 91 -15.25 -25.18 22.53
C SER A 91 -13.91 -25.60 21.92
N SER A 92 -13.47 -26.85 22.15
CA SER A 92 -12.26 -27.41 21.55
C SER A 92 -12.38 -27.78 20.06
N GLU A 93 -13.59 -28.10 19.59
CA GLU A 93 -13.84 -28.45 18.19
C GLU A 93 -13.95 -27.19 17.32
N ILE A 94 -14.48 -26.08 17.86
CA ILE A 94 -14.56 -24.76 17.21
C ILE A 94 -13.17 -24.22 16.83
N GLU A 95 -12.18 -24.37 17.73
CA GLU A 95 -10.79 -23.98 17.45
C GLU A 95 -10.19 -24.81 16.30
N SER A 96 -10.51 -26.11 16.22
CA SER A 96 -10.00 -26.98 15.16
C SER A 96 -10.68 -26.77 13.80
N PHE A 97 -11.97 -26.43 13.79
CA PHE A 97 -12.77 -26.28 12.56
C PHE A 97 -12.63 -24.90 11.93
N SER A 98 -12.42 -23.85 12.72
CA SER A 98 -12.12 -22.49 12.21
C SER A 98 -10.77 -22.37 11.50
N LEU A 99 -9.89 -23.36 11.69
CA LEU A 99 -8.59 -23.47 11.05
C LEU A 99 -8.62 -24.32 9.77
N SER A 100 -9.73 -25.01 9.47
CA SER A 100 -9.83 -25.84 8.27
C SER A 100 -10.13 -24.96 7.06
N PRO A 101 -9.38 -25.10 5.95
CA PRO A 101 -9.74 -24.44 4.72
C PRO A 101 -11.09 -24.97 4.22
N ILE A 102 -11.92 -24.08 3.67
CA ILE A 102 -13.25 -24.37 3.13
C ILE A 102 -13.12 -25.16 1.82
N GLY A 103 -12.10 -24.83 1.03
CA GLY A 103 -11.94 -25.35 -0.32
C GLY A 103 -10.69 -24.87 -1.02
N MET A 104 -10.66 -25.03 -2.34
CA MET A 104 -9.52 -24.64 -3.18
C MET A 104 -9.97 -23.71 -4.31
N VAL A 105 -9.09 -22.78 -4.65
CA VAL A 105 -9.29 -21.75 -5.68
C VAL A 105 -8.20 -21.84 -6.71
N ASP A 106 -8.60 -21.87 -7.99
CA ASP A 106 -7.68 -21.75 -9.11
C ASP A 106 -7.28 -20.27 -9.33
N LEU A 107 -5.99 -20.04 -9.48
CA LEU A 107 -5.32 -18.75 -9.68
C LEU A 107 -4.71 -18.66 -11.07
N HIS A 108 -4.78 -17.47 -11.68
CA HIS A 108 -4.23 -17.25 -13.01
C HIS A 108 -2.70 -17.34 -13.04
N PRO A 109 -2.10 -18.18 -13.90
CA PRO A 109 -0.65 -18.43 -13.89
C PRO A 109 0.18 -17.22 -14.37
N ASP A 110 -0.35 -16.36 -15.24
CA ASP A 110 0.39 -15.15 -15.67
C ASP A 110 0.42 -14.04 -14.61
N ILE A 111 -0.22 -14.24 -13.46
CA ILE A 111 -0.17 -13.32 -12.33
C ILE A 111 0.60 -13.93 -11.17
N PHE A 112 0.23 -15.15 -10.78
CA PHE A 112 0.76 -15.82 -9.60
C PHE A 112 1.89 -16.83 -9.89
N ALA A 113 2.20 -17.11 -11.16
CA ALA A 113 3.28 -18.00 -11.58
C ALA A 113 4.28 -17.34 -12.53
N VAL A 114 4.45 -16.02 -12.42
CA VAL A 114 5.47 -15.27 -13.16
C VAL A 114 6.84 -15.54 -12.55
N PHE A 115 7.90 -15.61 -13.36
CA PHE A 115 9.25 -15.77 -12.81
C PHE A 115 9.59 -14.59 -11.87
N PRO A 116 9.92 -14.85 -10.59
CA PRO A 116 10.06 -13.80 -9.59
C PRO A 116 11.34 -12.97 -9.81
N ARG A 117 11.18 -11.75 -10.33
CA ARG A 117 12.31 -10.84 -10.61
C ARG A 117 12.51 -9.79 -9.51
N LEU A 118 13.44 -10.06 -8.59
CA LEU A 118 13.78 -9.15 -7.49
C LEU A 118 14.30 -7.77 -7.93
N ASP A 119 14.99 -7.68 -9.08
CA ASP A 119 15.44 -6.39 -9.65
C ASP A 119 14.26 -5.44 -9.94
N LEU A 120 13.17 -5.97 -10.50
CA LEU A 120 11.99 -5.16 -10.82
C LEU A 120 11.24 -4.74 -9.57
N VAL A 121 11.19 -5.60 -8.56
CA VAL A 121 10.66 -5.27 -7.23
C VAL A 121 11.46 -4.13 -6.61
N HIS A 122 12.79 -4.22 -6.61
CA HIS A 122 13.67 -3.20 -6.06
C HIS A 122 13.51 -1.85 -6.79
N LYS A 123 13.43 -1.84 -8.13
CA LYS A 123 13.16 -0.62 -8.92
C LYS A 123 11.85 0.05 -8.52
N ASN A 124 10.79 -0.75 -8.33
CA ASN A 124 9.50 -0.24 -7.88
C ASN A 124 9.56 0.33 -6.46
N LEU A 125 10.21 -0.37 -5.54
CA LEU A 125 10.37 0.08 -4.16
C LEU A 125 11.15 1.41 -4.10
N TYR A 126 12.26 1.49 -4.84
CA TYR A 126 13.08 2.69 -4.93
C TYR A 126 12.28 3.86 -5.55
N TRP A 127 11.54 3.62 -6.63
CA TRP A 127 10.66 4.61 -7.25
C TRP A 127 9.58 5.10 -6.28
N GLN A 128 8.86 4.19 -5.61
CA GLN A 128 7.80 4.51 -4.65
C GLN A 128 8.31 5.31 -3.45
N ALA A 129 9.54 5.06 -2.98
CA ALA A 129 10.14 5.82 -1.89
C ALA A 129 10.50 7.27 -2.29
N HIS A 130 10.93 7.49 -3.53
CA HIS A 130 11.53 8.78 -3.94
C HIS A 130 10.62 9.68 -4.77
N TYR A 131 9.63 9.15 -5.49
CA TYR A 131 8.84 9.95 -6.44
C TYR A 131 8.06 11.11 -5.80
N ARG A 132 7.72 11.00 -4.50
CA ARG A 132 7.03 12.06 -3.73
C ARG A 132 7.98 12.91 -2.90
N MET A 133 9.27 12.58 -2.88
CA MET A 133 10.24 13.22 -2.00
C MET A 133 10.66 14.59 -2.54
N VAL A 134 10.60 15.60 -1.67
CA VAL A 134 11.10 16.94 -1.90
C VAL A 134 12.08 17.28 -0.77
N ASP A 135 13.34 17.55 -1.10
CA ASP A 135 14.32 18.00 -0.12
C ASP A 135 14.30 19.52 -0.02
N TRP A 136 13.90 20.02 1.15
CA TRP A 136 13.83 21.45 1.49
C TRP A 136 15.13 22.00 2.06
N ARG A 137 16.14 21.14 2.29
CA ARG A 137 17.41 21.58 2.85
C ARG A 137 18.06 22.59 1.91
N CYS A 138 18.36 23.76 2.47
CA CYS A 138 19.05 24.80 1.75
C CYS A 138 20.16 25.34 2.64
N ILE A 139 21.38 25.35 2.10
CA ILE A 139 22.50 26.04 2.74
C ILE A 139 22.66 27.41 2.11
N THR A 140 22.95 28.40 2.97
CA THR A 140 23.20 29.76 2.55
C THR A 140 24.54 29.88 1.82
N THR A 141 24.48 30.34 0.59
CA THR A 141 25.66 30.67 -0.22
C THR A 141 26.21 32.03 0.18
N ARG A 142 27.47 32.31 -0.14
CA ARG A 142 28.10 33.62 0.15
C ARG A 142 27.31 34.83 -0.38
N ALA A 143 26.51 34.66 -1.42
CA ALA A 143 25.70 35.73 -2.01
C ALA A 143 24.47 36.06 -1.16
N GLU A 144 23.90 35.04 -0.51
CA GLU A 144 22.67 35.07 0.28
C GLU A 144 22.88 35.48 1.74
N LEU A 145 24.09 35.88 2.15
CA LEU A 145 24.36 36.40 3.50
C LEU A 145 24.21 37.94 3.52
N PRO A 146 23.00 38.52 3.74
CA PRO A 146 22.80 39.97 3.65
C PRO A 146 23.50 40.74 4.79
N TYR A 147 23.56 40.16 5.99
CA TYR A 147 24.02 40.81 7.22
C TYR A 147 25.53 41.11 7.26
N ARG A 148 26.31 40.67 6.26
CA ARG A 148 27.76 40.88 6.21
C ARG A 148 28.14 41.84 5.10
N SER A 149 29.13 42.72 5.32
CA SER A 149 29.53 43.72 4.32
C SER A 149 30.10 43.10 3.04
N ASN A 150 29.70 43.66 1.89
CA ASN A 150 30.29 43.39 0.56
C ASN A 150 31.58 44.20 0.30
N ARG A 151 31.96 45.09 1.23
CA ARG A 151 33.18 45.89 1.12
C ARG A 151 34.41 45.01 1.36
N LYS A 152 35.46 45.26 0.57
CA LYS A 152 36.76 44.63 0.77
C LYS A 152 37.30 44.96 2.17
N PRO A 153 37.74 43.95 2.96
CA PRO A 153 38.19 44.16 4.34
C PRO A 153 39.38 45.11 4.47
N TRP A 154 40.36 44.98 3.57
CA TRP A 154 41.57 45.79 3.53
C TRP A 154 42.16 45.84 2.12
N PRO A 155 43.05 46.82 1.82
CA PRO A 155 43.74 46.92 0.52
C PRO A 155 44.52 45.64 0.17
N GLN A 156 44.76 45.40 -1.11
CA GLN A 156 45.37 44.15 -1.60
C GLN A 156 46.82 43.95 -1.11
N LYS A 157 47.54 45.03 -0.83
CA LYS A 157 48.95 45.06 -0.42
C LYS A 157 49.13 46.09 0.72
N GLY A 158 50.22 45.99 1.46
CA GLY A 158 50.60 46.95 2.51
C GLY A 158 50.24 46.55 3.95
N THR A 159 49.37 45.56 4.17
CA THR A 159 48.90 45.17 5.52
C THR A 159 49.60 43.95 6.12
N GLY A 160 50.39 43.20 5.36
CA GLY A 160 51.02 41.94 5.80
C GLY A 160 50.05 40.76 6.02
N ARG A 161 48.75 40.94 5.76
CA ARG A 161 47.70 39.91 5.93
C ARG A 161 47.42 39.16 4.62
N ALA A 162 46.80 37.98 4.73
CA ALA A 162 46.27 37.25 3.57
C ALA A 162 45.28 38.11 2.74
N ARG A 163 45.24 37.88 1.44
CA ARG A 163 44.41 38.67 0.50
C ARG A 163 42.97 38.16 0.51
N HIS A 164 42.03 39.02 0.92
CA HIS A 164 40.59 38.71 0.87
C HIS A 164 39.79 39.79 0.14
N GLY A 165 38.85 39.35 -0.69
CA GLY A 165 37.94 40.23 -1.45
C GLY A 165 36.61 40.49 -0.74
N ASN A 166 36.02 39.46 -0.12
CA ASN A 166 34.72 39.54 0.55
C ASN A 166 34.79 38.74 1.86
N ARG A 167 34.17 39.23 2.93
CA ARG A 167 34.09 38.52 4.21
C ARG A 167 33.08 37.36 4.16
N ARG A 168 32.14 37.31 3.21
CA ARG A 168 31.05 36.32 3.15
C ARG A 168 31.49 34.91 2.72
N THR A 169 32.75 34.70 2.35
CA THR A 169 33.24 33.40 1.87
C THR A 169 33.39 32.39 3.01
N HIS A 170 33.20 31.10 2.72
CA HIS A 170 33.36 29.95 3.63
C HIS A 170 34.65 29.93 4.47
N ILE A 171 35.74 30.55 3.99
CA ILE A 171 37.02 30.68 4.72
C ILE A 171 36.84 31.43 6.05
N TRP A 172 35.88 32.36 6.11
CA TRP A 172 35.59 33.12 7.33
C TRP A 172 34.61 32.37 8.22
N VAL A 173 34.78 32.49 9.54
CA VAL A 173 33.78 32.03 10.53
C VAL A 173 32.44 32.70 10.25
N GLY A 174 31.37 31.92 10.12
CA GLY A 174 30.04 32.40 9.71
C GLY A 174 29.97 32.90 8.28
N GLY A 175 30.88 32.46 7.39
CA GLY A 175 30.78 32.64 5.95
C GLY A 175 29.88 31.57 5.30
N GLY A 176 29.30 31.88 4.15
CA GLY A 176 28.43 30.95 3.41
C GLY A 176 29.24 29.83 2.77
N GLN A 177 28.66 28.62 2.70
CA GLN A 177 29.31 27.45 2.10
C GLN A 177 29.33 27.54 0.57
N CYS A 178 30.28 26.83 -0.07
CA CYS A 178 30.44 26.85 -1.53
C CYS A 178 29.59 25.81 -2.26
N LYS A 179 29.52 24.59 -1.73
CA LYS A 179 28.68 23.50 -2.25
C LYS A 179 27.89 22.93 -1.08
N GLY A 180 26.64 22.58 -1.35
CA GLY A 180 25.71 22.07 -0.36
C GLY A 180 24.34 21.90 -0.99
N PRO A 181 23.35 21.37 -0.25
CA PRO A 181 22.00 21.22 -0.75
C PRO A 181 21.40 22.59 -1.09
N ARG A 182 20.73 22.64 -2.24
CA ARG A 182 20.10 23.83 -2.81
C ARG A 182 18.61 23.54 -3.01
N GLY A 183 17.88 23.53 -1.90
CA GLY A 183 16.45 23.28 -1.92
C GLY A 183 15.62 24.42 -2.54
N PRO A 184 14.37 24.12 -2.96
CA PRO A 184 13.75 22.80 -2.97
C PRO A 184 14.24 21.94 -4.16
N GLU A 185 14.71 20.72 -3.88
CA GLU A 185 15.10 19.73 -4.90
C GLU A 185 14.07 18.60 -4.95
N SER A 186 13.51 18.35 -6.13
CA SER A 186 12.54 17.29 -6.36
C SER A 186 13.20 16.02 -6.91
N TYR A 187 12.88 14.87 -6.34
CA TYR A 187 13.35 13.55 -6.78
C TYR A 187 12.34 12.85 -7.69
N PHE A 188 11.44 13.61 -8.32
CA PHE A 188 10.37 13.07 -9.12
C PHE A 188 10.90 12.51 -10.45
N TYR A 189 10.62 11.23 -10.68
CA TYR A 189 10.74 10.60 -11.99
C TYR A 189 9.64 9.54 -12.14
N LEU A 190 9.27 9.22 -13.37
CA LEU A 190 8.25 8.22 -13.65
C LEU A 190 8.89 6.92 -14.16
N LEU A 191 8.62 5.82 -13.47
CA LEU A 191 9.03 4.51 -13.91
C LEU A 191 8.12 4.01 -15.06
N PRO A 192 8.66 3.41 -16.13
CA PRO A 192 7.88 2.83 -17.21
C PRO A 192 6.76 1.89 -16.72
N ARG A 193 5.63 1.86 -17.43
CA ARG A 193 4.41 1.15 -16.98
C ARG A 193 4.62 -0.36 -16.92
N ASP A 194 5.29 -0.91 -17.92
CA ASP A 194 5.74 -2.30 -18.02
C ASP A 194 6.59 -2.72 -16.81
N VAL A 195 7.59 -1.91 -16.43
CA VAL A 195 8.45 -2.17 -15.27
C VAL A 195 7.65 -2.12 -13.97
N ARG A 196 6.70 -1.19 -13.85
CA ARG A 196 5.82 -1.09 -12.67
C ARG A 196 4.94 -2.33 -12.52
N LEU A 197 4.28 -2.71 -13.61
CA LEU A 197 3.41 -3.88 -13.66
C LEU A 197 4.19 -5.18 -13.40
N ALA A 198 5.35 -5.37 -14.03
CA ALA A 198 6.15 -6.56 -13.86
C ALA A 198 6.72 -6.71 -12.43
N GLY A 199 7.01 -5.60 -11.73
CA GLY A 199 7.36 -5.64 -10.32
C GLY A 199 6.20 -6.05 -9.42
N LEU A 200 4.98 -5.59 -9.70
CA LEU A 200 3.78 -6.00 -8.97
C LEU A 200 3.47 -7.50 -9.15
N LEU A 201 3.53 -8.00 -10.39
CA LEU A 201 3.35 -9.43 -10.69
C LEU A 201 4.41 -10.30 -10.02
N SER A 202 5.67 -9.85 -10.06
CA SER A 202 6.77 -10.54 -9.37
C SER A 202 6.52 -10.62 -7.88
N MET A 203 6.02 -9.55 -7.25
CA MET A 203 5.67 -9.57 -5.82
C MET A 203 4.51 -10.51 -5.49
N LEU A 204 3.46 -10.52 -6.30
CA LEU A 204 2.31 -11.43 -6.09
C LEU A 204 2.74 -12.89 -6.20
N THR A 205 3.59 -13.20 -7.19
CA THR A 205 4.16 -14.54 -7.33
C THR A 205 5.08 -14.89 -6.15
N ILE A 206 5.89 -13.95 -5.66
CA ILE A 206 6.75 -14.18 -4.48
C ILE A 206 5.89 -14.51 -3.25
N LYS A 207 4.85 -13.71 -2.97
CA LYS A 207 3.94 -13.96 -1.84
C LYS A 207 3.25 -15.31 -1.93
N HIS A 208 2.80 -15.69 -3.13
CA HIS A 208 2.21 -17.00 -3.35
C HIS A 208 3.22 -18.14 -3.17
N ALA A 209 4.44 -18.00 -3.72
CA ALA A 209 5.48 -19.02 -3.64
C ALA A 209 6.07 -19.19 -2.23
N GLN A 210 5.88 -18.21 -1.35
CA GLN A 210 6.31 -18.23 0.05
C GLN A 210 5.22 -18.71 1.01
N ASP A 211 4.03 -19.07 0.50
CA ASP A 211 2.85 -19.41 1.30
C ASP A 211 2.35 -18.25 2.20
N ASP A 212 2.71 -17.00 1.84
CA ASP A 212 2.33 -15.78 2.57
C ASP A 212 1.04 -15.13 2.00
N LEU A 213 0.49 -15.69 0.92
CA LEU A 213 -0.74 -15.26 0.28
C LEU A 213 -1.91 -16.14 0.76
N HIS A 214 -2.88 -15.52 1.44
CA HIS A 214 -4.10 -16.20 1.87
C HIS A 214 -5.31 -15.63 1.14
N ILE A 215 -6.19 -16.52 0.66
CA ILE A 215 -7.44 -16.14 0.00
C ILE A 215 -8.57 -16.43 0.97
N VAL A 216 -9.37 -15.42 1.23
CA VAL A 216 -10.53 -15.49 2.10
C VAL A 216 -11.79 -15.34 1.26
N ASP A 217 -12.86 -16.05 1.61
CA ASP A 217 -14.17 -15.89 0.98
C ASP A 217 -14.73 -14.48 1.27
N ASP A 218 -15.19 -14.28 2.50
CA ASP A 218 -15.69 -13.01 3.04
C ASP A 218 -14.78 -12.46 4.14
N MET A 219 -14.63 -11.13 4.20
CA MET A 219 -13.90 -10.45 5.29
C MET A 219 -14.77 -10.09 6.50
N ALA A 220 -15.95 -10.70 6.59
CA ALA A 220 -16.83 -10.59 7.74
C ALA A 220 -16.21 -11.30 8.95
N LEU A 221 -16.20 -10.65 10.10
CA LEU A 221 -15.57 -11.16 11.32
C LEU A 221 -16.56 -11.97 12.15
N SER A 222 -17.44 -11.28 12.89
CA SER A 222 -18.50 -11.90 13.67
C SER A 222 -19.73 -11.01 13.67
N ASP A 223 -20.92 -11.62 13.67
CA ASP A 223 -22.19 -10.89 13.58
C ASP A 223 -22.36 -9.90 14.74
N SER A 224 -21.90 -10.27 15.95
CA SER A 224 -21.99 -9.40 17.12
C SER A 224 -21.10 -8.17 17.01
N LEU A 225 -19.86 -8.32 16.53
CA LEU A 225 -18.94 -7.19 16.31
C LEU A 225 -19.42 -6.32 15.15
N GLU A 226 -20.03 -6.92 14.12
CA GLU A 226 -20.61 -6.17 13.01
C GLU A 226 -21.80 -5.33 13.45
N GLN A 227 -22.69 -5.86 14.28
CA GLN A 227 -23.78 -5.11 14.88
C GLN A 227 -23.25 -3.97 15.77
N GLN A 228 -22.25 -4.24 16.62
CA GLN A 228 -21.61 -3.20 17.43
C GLN A 228 -21.02 -2.10 16.56
N ALA A 229 -20.33 -2.47 15.49
CA ALA A 229 -19.74 -1.55 14.54
C ALA A 229 -20.81 -0.66 13.88
N LYS A 230 -21.95 -1.24 13.47
CA LYS A 230 -23.08 -0.49 12.89
C LYS A 230 -23.65 0.51 13.90
N ASN A 231 -23.86 0.07 15.14
CA ASN A 231 -24.37 0.93 16.21
C ASN A 231 -23.42 2.11 16.47
N ILE A 232 -22.11 1.90 16.46
CA ILE A 232 -21.13 2.97 16.66
C ILE A 232 -21.16 3.96 15.52
N LEU A 233 -21.24 3.49 14.27
CA LEU A 233 -21.33 4.40 13.13
C LEU A 233 -22.60 5.24 13.17
N HIS A 234 -23.73 4.61 13.45
CA HIS A 234 -24.99 5.29 13.67
C HIS A 234 -24.88 6.33 14.79
N ASP A 235 -24.33 5.93 15.94
CA ASP A 235 -24.04 6.82 17.07
C ASP A 235 -23.11 7.96 16.67
N THR A 236 -22.21 7.80 15.69
CA THR A 236 -21.28 8.84 15.18
C THR A 236 -21.85 9.77 14.12
N LEU A 237 -22.93 9.38 13.44
CA LEU A 237 -23.61 10.22 12.46
C LEU A 237 -24.74 11.04 13.09
N GLN A 238 -25.35 10.55 14.17
CA GLN A 238 -26.42 11.28 14.86
C GLN A 238 -25.94 12.63 15.41
N PRO A 239 -26.65 13.75 15.15
CA PRO A 239 -26.34 15.02 15.78
C PRO A 239 -26.62 14.95 17.29
N LEU A 240 -25.80 15.65 18.08
CA LEU A 240 -26.06 15.76 19.52
C LEU A 240 -27.27 16.67 19.78
N ALA A 241 -28.05 16.33 20.81
CA ALA A 241 -29.29 17.05 21.13
C ALA A 241 -29.06 18.54 21.50
N ASP A 242 -27.92 18.84 22.13
CA ASP A 242 -27.55 20.19 22.55
C ASP A 242 -26.59 20.84 21.53
N ASP A 243 -26.96 22.01 21.02
CA ASP A 243 -26.15 22.77 20.04
C ASP A 243 -24.76 23.14 20.58
N LEU A 244 -24.64 23.36 21.89
CA LEU A 244 -23.36 23.66 22.55
C LEU A 244 -22.40 22.46 22.49
N ASP A 245 -22.94 21.25 22.63
CA ASP A 245 -22.14 20.02 22.57
C ASP A 245 -21.74 19.69 21.13
N GLN A 246 -22.47 20.16 20.13
CA GLN A 246 -22.06 20.03 18.72
C GLN A 246 -20.83 20.89 18.41
N ILE A 247 -20.70 22.06 19.05
CA ILE A 247 -19.60 22.99 18.81
C ILE A 247 -18.37 22.61 19.64
N ASP A 248 -18.55 22.18 20.89
CA ASP A 248 -17.45 21.85 21.80
C ASP A 248 -17.01 20.38 21.65
N PRO A 249 -15.85 20.09 21.04
CA PRO A 249 -15.32 18.73 20.94
C PRO A 249 -15.04 18.10 22.32
N LEU A 250 -14.96 18.92 23.38
CA LEU A 250 -14.55 18.51 24.72
C LEU A 250 -15.73 18.24 25.64
N SER A 251 -16.96 18.40 25.15
CA SER A 251 -18.16 18.10 25.90
C SER A 251 -18.14 16.67 26.44
N ALA A 252 -18.76 16.46 27.61
CA ALA A 252 -18.91 15.15 28.22
C ALA A 252 -19.59 14.14 27.27
N ALA A 253 -20.54 14.60 26.43
CA ALA A 253 -21.19 13.78 25.43
C ALA A 253 -20.19 13.29 24.36
N ASN A 254 -19.40 14.20 23.78
CA ASN A 254 -18.37 13.88 22.80
C ASN A 254 -17.29 12.96 23.38
N ARG A 255 -16.84 13.21 24.61
CA ARG A 255 -15.90 12.31 25.32
C ARG A 255 -16.46 10.90 25.46
N THR A 256 -17.73 10.78 25.84
CA THR A 256 -18.40 9.48 25.99
C THR A 256 -18.51 8.75 24.66
N ARG A 257 -18.85 9.47 23.58
CA ARG A 257 -18.93 8.94 22.21
C ARG A 257 -17.59 8.42 21.72
N VAL A 258 -16.53 9.22 21.85
CA VAL A 258 -15.15 8.85 21.49
C VAL A 258 -14.65 7.68 22.34
N TYR A 259 -14.95 7.66 23.63
CA TYR A 259 -14.60 6.53 24.49
C TYR A 259 -15.27 5.23 24.04
N ARG A 260 -16.57 5.27 23.72
CA ARG A 260 -17.31 4.08 23.24
C ARG A 260 -16.76 3.59 21.90
N SER A 261 -16.50 4.48 20.96
CA SER A 261 -15.97 4.11 19.64
C SER A 261 -14.56 3.50 19.74
N THR A 262 -13.65 4.15 20.48
CA THR A 262 -12.29 3.64 20.70
C THR A 262 -12.27 2.30 21.41
N LYS A 263 -13.14 2.10 22.42
CA LYS A 263 -13.28 0.82 23.11
C LYS A 263 -13.66 -0.30 22.16
N ALA A 264 -14.70 -0.09 21.35
CA ALA A 264 -15.16 -1.12 20.42
C ALA A 264 -14.18 -1.38 19.26
N MET A 265 -13.49 -0.34 18.77
CA MET A 265 -12.38 -0.50 17.82
C MET A 265 -11.28 -1.40 18.41
N ASN A 266 -10.93 -1.21 19.67
CA ASN A 266 -9.94 -2.05 20.37
C ASN A 266 -10.45 -3.48 20.57
N GLU A 267 -11.72 -3.66 20.93
CA GLU A 267 -12.35 -4.98 21.06
C GLU A 267 -12.33 -5.73 19.71
N ALA A 268 -12.69 -5.07 18.61
CA ALA A 268 -12.60 -5.65 17.26
C ALA A 268 -11.15 -5.96 16.85
N ALA A 269 -10.19 -5.09 17.19
CA ALA A 269 -8.77 -5.31 16.91
C ALA A 269 -8.19 -6.50 17.69
N ILE A 270 -8.59 -6.67 18.96
CA ILE A 270 -8.20 -7.83 19.79
C ILE A 270 -8.72 -9.11 19.14
N TYR A 271 -9.99 -9.14 18.75
CA TYR A 271 -10.60 -10.29 18.09
C TYR A 271 -9.86 -10.66 16.79
N LEU A 272 -9.61 -9.67 15.93
CA LEU A 272 -8.89 -9.90 14.67
C LEU A 272 -7.47 -10.42 14.95
N ARG A 273 -6.78 -9.85 15.94
CA ARG A 273 -5.44 -10.29 16.33
C ARG A 273 -5.42 -11.75 16.79
N GLN A 274 -6.41 -12.16 17.58
CA GLN A 274 -6.56 -13.55 18.02
C GLN A 274 -6.76 -14.50 16.82
N LEU A 275 -7.58 -14.11 15.84
CA LEU A 275 -7.76 -14.90 14.60
C LEU A 275 -6.46 -15.03 13.79
N VAL A 276 -5.72 -13.93 13.63
CA VAL A 276 -4.42 -13.88 12.95
C VAL A 276 -3.41 -14.80 13.65
N ASP A 277 -3.34 -14.74 14.98
CA ASP A 277 -2.41 -15.54 15.77
C ASP A 277 -2.80 -17.03 15.73
N ALA A 278 -4.10 -17.35 15.75
CA ALA A 278 -4.60 -18.73 15.60
C ALA A 278 -4.20 -19.35 14.26
N ARG A 279 -4.26 -18.56 13.18
CA ARG A 279 -3.88 -18.98 11.81
C ARG A 279 -2.39 -18.91 11.52
N ARG A 280 -1.61 -18.33 12.42
CA ARG A 280 -0.15 -18.15 12.28
C ARG A 280 0.24 -17.29 11.08
N TRP A 281 -0.58 -16.31 10.70
CA TRP A 281 -0.26 -15.33 9.64
C TRP A 281 0.83 -14.31 10.03
N GLY A 282 1.41 -14.44 11.23
CA GLY A 282 2.53 -13.63 11.67
C GLY A 282 2.14 -12.26 12.25
N PRO A 283 3.13 -11.38 12.50
CA PRO A 283 2.90 -10.12 13.20
C PRO A 283 2.28 -9.05 12.32
N SER A 284 2.56 -9.02 11.01
CA SER A 284 2.08 -7.98 10.10
C SER A 284 1.24 -8.56 8.95
N VAL A 285 0.02 -8.04 8.81
CA VAL A 285 -0.98 -8.56 7.88
C VAL A 285 -1.57 -7.42 7.07
N LEU A 286 -1.56 -7.56 5.75
CA LEU A 286 -2.22 -6.65 4.82
C LEU A 286 -3.50 -7.28 4.28
N PHE A 287 -4.64 -6.74 4.69
CA PHE A 287 -5.95 -7.10 4.16
C PHE A 287 -6.29 -6.22 2.96
N VAL A 288 -6.71 -6.83 1.85
CA VAL A 288 -7.08 -6.10 0.63
C VAL A 288 -8.56 -6.29 0.31
N THR A 289 -9.30 -5.18 0.26
CA THR A 289 -10.75 -5.17 0.04
C THR A 289 -11.12 -4.85 -1.40
N GLU A 290 -12.25 -5.39 -1.86
CA GLU A 290 -12.83 -5.09 -3.17
C GLU A 290 -13.46 -3.69 -3.21
N SER A 291 -14.19 -3.31 -2.16
CA SER A 291 -14.91 -2.04 -2.10
C SER A 291 -14.00 -0.88 -1.74
N ASN A 292 -14.38 0.32 -2.22
CA ASN A 292 -14.04 1.55 -1.52
C ASN A 292 -14.50 1.41 -0.06
N SER A 293 -13.77 2.02 0.87
CA SER A 293 -14.11 1.90 2.28
C SER A 293 -15.58 2.29 2.51
N PRO A 294 -16.29 1.72 3.50
CA PRO A 294 -17.65 2.15 3.84
C PRO A 294 -17.72 3.68 4.05
N PHE A 295 -16.61 4.29 4.44
CA PHE A 295 -16.46 5.73 4.57
C PHE A 295 -16.41 6.49 3.23
N ASP A 296 -15.93 5.91 2.14
CA ASP A 296 -16.00 6.53 0.81
C ASP A 296 -17.45 6.58 0.30
N THR A 297 -18.25 5.55 0.58
CA THR A 297 -19.69 5.59 0.30
C THR A 297 -20.40 6.66 1.14
N LEU A 298 -20.05 6.78 2.43
CA LEU A 298 -20.62 7.81 3.31
C LEU A 298 -20.20 9.24 2.91
N THR A 299 -18.94 9.45 2.56
CA THR A 299 -18.48 10.78 2.08
C THR A 299 -19.13 11.14 0.76
N SER A 300 -19.32 10.18 -0.15
CA SER A 300 -20.03 10.42 -1.41
C SER A 300 -21.51 10.76 -1.21
N SER A 301 -22.19 10.14 -0.23
CA SER A 301 -23.58 10.48 0.12
C SER A 301 -23.70 11.83 0.84
N LEU A 302 -22.69 12.21 1.62
CA LEU A 302 -22.64 13.52 2.30
C LEU A 302 -22.23 14.67 1.37
N SER A 303 -21.55 14.40 0.25
CA SER A 303 -21.04 15.42 -0.68
C SER A 303 -22.03 15.92 -1.74
N VAL A 304 -23.35 15.78 -1.52
CA VAL A 304 -24.35 16.27 -2.47
C VAL A 304 -24.82 17.67 -2.07
N ASP A 305 -24.33 18.67 -2.79
CA ASP A 305 -24.95 19.99 -2.93
C ASP A 305 -26.33 19.84 -3.59
N SER A 306 -27.33 19.38 -2.85
CA SER A 306 -28.75 19.40 -3.24
C SER A 306 -29.59 19.91 -2.07
N PRO A 307 -30.21 21.09 -2.19
CA PRO A 307 -30.79 21.80 -1.05
C PRO A 307 -32.11 21.22 -0.50
N ASN A 308 -32.54 20.02 -0.93
CA ASN A 308 -33.86 19.48 -0.59
C ASN A 308 -33.81 17.95 -0.36
N LEU A 309 -33.12 17.48 0.66
CA LEU A 309 -33.32 16.12 1.17
C LEU A 309 -33.42 16.14 2.70
N SER A 310 -34.55 15.63 3.19
CA SER A 310 -34.78 15.29 4.58
C SER A 310 -33.71 14.31 5.07
N ASN A 311 -33.14 14.59 6.25
CA ASN A 311 -32.25 13.78 7.08
C ASN A 311 -31.23 12.85 6.36
N PRO A 312 -29.91 13.04 6.52
CA PRO A 312 -28.88 12.20 5.87
C PRO A 312 -28.98 10.70 6.22
N GLU A 313 -29.65 10.37 7.33
CA GLU A 313 -29.90 9.00 7.79
C GLU A 313 -30.76 8.16 6.84
N ASP A 314 -31.70 8.79 6.10
CA ASP A 314 -32.65 8.07 5.24
C ASP A 314 -32.02 7.59 3.91
N THR A 315 -30.80 8.05 3.60
CA THR A 315 -30.09 7.69 2.35
C THR A 315 -29.11 6.53 2.50
N ILE A 316 -28.75 6.17 3.73
CA ILE A 316 -27.70 5.19 3.99
C ILE A 316 -28.33 3.82 4.19
N ASN A 317 -28.15 2.94 3.21
CA ASN A 317 -28.55 1.54 3.34
C ASN A 317 -27.51 0.77 4.18
N TRP A 318 -27.72 0.74 5.49
CA TRP A 318 -26.85 0.07 6.48
C TRP A 318 -26.74 -1.44 6.30
N ASP A 319 -27.70 -2.08 5.64
CA ASP A 319 -27.65 -3.51 5.35
C ASP A 319 -26.67 -3.83 4.22
N ASN A 320 -26.34 -2.85 3.38
CA ASN A 320 -25.39 -2.97 2.28
C ASN A 320 -23.94 -2.58 2.66
N MET A 321 -23.61 -2.44 3.95
CA MET A 321 -22.25 -2.15 4.41
C MET A 321 -21.60 -3.39 5.05
N PRO A 322 -21.11 -4.36 4.26
CA PRO A 322 -20.40 -5.51 4.79
C PRO A 322 -19.01 -5.12 5.33
N ASN A 323 -18.40 -6.00 6.13
CA ASN A 323 -17.01 -5.91 6.57
C ASN A 323 -16.69 -4.70 7.49
N LEU A 324 -17.70 -4.12 8.15
CA LEU A 324 -17.50 -2.94 8.99
C LEU A 324 -16.55 -3.19 10.17
N ALA A 325 -16.67 -4.36 10.79
CA ALA A 325 -15.88 -4.72 11.95
C ALA A 325 -14.36 -4.77 11.65
N ILE A 326 -13.96 -5.27 10.47
CA ILE A 326 -12.55 -5.30 10.06
C ILE A 326 -12.01 -3.90 9.77
N HIS A 327 -12.83 -3.02 9.19
CA HIS A 327 -12.49 -1.60 9.03
C HIS A 327 -12.23 -0.93 10.38
N LEU A 328 -13.13 -1.11 11.35
CA LEU A 328 -12.93 -0.59 12.71
C LEU A 328 -11.66 -1.15 13.36
N ALA A 329 -11.45 -2.47 13.28
CA ALA A 329 -10.29 -3.14 13.83
C ALA A 329 -8.97 -2.58 13.27
N CYS A 330 -8.87 -2.42 11.94
CA CYS A 330 -7.65 -1.92 11.30
C CYS A 330 -7.46 -0.40 11.52
N SER A 331 -8.56 0.37 11.65
CA SER A 331 -8.49 1.80 11.96
C SER A 331 -8.07 2.12 13.39
N ALA A 332 -8.25 1.16 14.33
CA ALA A 332 -7.99 1.36 15.75
C ALA A 332 -6.59 1.92 16.04
N TYR A 333 -5.55 1.34 15.42
CA TYR A 333 -4.17 1.78 15.65
C TYR A 333 -3.85 3.13 14.99
N ALA A 334 -4.41 3.41 13.82
CA ALA A 334 -4.24 4.71 13.17
C ALA A 334 -4.85 5.83 14.03
N ASN A 335 -6.09 5.63 14.50
CA ASN A 335 -6.79 6.55 15.39
C ASN A 335 -6.02 6.78 16.70
N HIS A 336 -5.43 5.72 17.26
CA HIS A 336 -4.57 5.81 18.42
C HIS A 336 -3.33 6.70 18.19
N VAL A 337 -2.65 6.49 17.06
CA VAL A 337 -1.45 7.26 16.71
C VAL A 337 -1.79 8.74 16.47
N GLU A 338 -2.92 9.01 15.81
CA GLU A 338 -3.41 10.38 15.58
C GLU A 338 -3.80 11.08 16.89
N ALA A 339 -4.42 10.36 17.82
CA ALA A 339 -4.70 10.86 19.16
C ALA A 339 -3.43 11.15 19.97
N GLU A 340 -2.33 10.43 19.79
CA GLU A 340 -1.08 10.80 20.49
C GLU A 340 -0.30 11.93 19.80
N GLN A 341 -0.38 12.05 18.47
CA GLN A 341 0.36 13.07 17.71
C GLN A 341 -0.31 14.44 17.75
N SER A 342 -1.64 14.49 17.85
CA SER A 342 -2.37 15.76 17.84
C SER A 342 -2.14 16.54 19.16
N PRO A 343 -1.85 17.85 19.08
CA PRO A 343 -1.58 18.67 20.26
C PRO A 343 -2.79 18.72 21.22
N GLU A 344 -4.00 18.68 20.66
CA GLU A 344 -5.25 18.67 21.43
C GLU A 344 -5.40 17.42 22.29
N ALA A 345 -4.99 16.26 21.78
CA ALA A 345 -5.13 15.00 22.49
C ALA A 345 -4.00 14.69 23.48
N SER A 346 -2.90 15.45 23.46
CA SER A 346 -1.96 15.49 24.60
C SER A 346 -2.61 15.96 25.92
N ILE A 347 -3.74 16.67 25.83
CA ILE A 347 -4.57 17.07 26.97
C ILE A 347 -5.49 15.90 27.41
N TYR A 348 -5.91 15.05 26.48
CA TYR A 348 -6.75 13.87 26.70
C TYR A 348 -5.90 12.61 26.88
N SER A 349 -5.29 12.42 28.05
CA SER A 349 -4.72 11.11 28.38
C SER A 349 -5.85 10.10 28.58
N LEU A 350 -6.20 9.34 27.54
CA LEU A 350 -7.17 8.25 27.64
C LEU A 350 -6.56 7.10 28.46
N GLU A 351 -7.03 6.91 29.69
CA GLU A 351 -6.50 5.89 30.62
C GLU A 351 -6.67 4.44 30.12
N ALA A 352 -7.61 4.20 29.20
CA ALA A 352 -7.96 2.88 28.68
C ALA A 352 -7.10 2.40 27.50
N VAL A 353 -6.07 3.17 27.14
CA VAL A 353 -5.33 3.00 25.89
C VAL A 353 -3.99 2.30 26.14
N ALA A 354 -3.75 1.19 25.43
CA ALA A 354 -2.50 0.47 25.50
C ALA A 354 -1.36 1.26 24.82
N PRO A 355 -0.12 1.25 25.34
CA PRO A 355 0.99 1.94 24.71
C PRO A 355 1.23 1.42 23.28
N ARG A 356 1.78 2.28 22.39
CA ARG A 356 2.01 1.96 20.97
C ARG A 356 2.58 0.56 20.71
N ALA A 357 3.49 0.11 21.56
CA ALA A 357 4.16 -1.18 21.39
C ALA A 357 3.22 -2.38 21.55
N THR A 358 2.21 -2.26 22.42
CA THR A 358 1.29 -3.33 22.84
C THR A 358 -0.13 -3.16 22.30
N HIS A 359 -0.37 -2.13 21.48
CA HIS A 359 -1.69 -1.87 20.92
C HIS A 359 -2.15 -3.05 20.03
N PRO A 360 -3.38 -3.57 20.19
CA PRO A 360 -3.84 -4.78 19.50
C PRO A 360 -3.90 -4.62 17.98
N GLY A 361 -4.26 -3.42 17.50
CA GLY A 361 -4.32 -3.09 16.07
C GLY A 361 -2.95 -2.94 15.37
N ARG A 362 -1.83 -3.03 16.09
CA ARG A 362 -0.50 -2.79 15.50
C ARG A 362 -0.16 -3.91 14.50
N GLY A 363 0.23 -3.50 13.29
CA GLY A 363 0.61 -4.43 12.21
C GLY A 363 -0.57 -4.95 11.39
N LEU A 364 -1.79 -4.56 11.72
CA LEU A 364 -3.00 -4.87 10.95
C LEU A 364 -3.32 -3.68 10.05
N THR A 365 -3.27 -3.87 8.74
CA THR A 365 -3.55 -2.82 7.76
C THR A 365 -4.62 -3.27 6.80
N LEU A 366 -5.60 -2.42 6.54
CA LEU A 366 -6.63 -2.62 5.53
C LEU A 366 -6.40 -1.65 4.38
N MET A 367 -6.42 -2.14 3.15
CA MET A 367 -6.16 -1.36 1.94
C MET A 367 -7.20 -1.70 0.87
N PRO A 368 -7.77 -0.72 0.16
CA PRO A 368 -8.61 -1.02 -0.99
C PRO A 368 -7.75 -1.54 -2.16
N LEU A 369 -8.34 -2.36 -3.02
CA LEU A 369 -7.64 -2.97 -4.16
C LEU A 369 -6.94 -1.95 -5.07
N HIS A 370 -7.55 -0.79 -5.29
CA HIS A 370 -6.96 0.25 -6.14
C HIS A 370 -5.69 0.89 -5.54
N GLY A 371 -5.47 0.76 -4.23
CA GLY A 371 -4.30 1.25 -3.52
C GLY A 371 -3.16 0.21 -3.41
N LEU A 372 -3.39 -1.03 -3.85
CA LEU A 372 -2.43 -2.12 -3.73
C LEU A 372 -1.13 -1.78 -4.45
N ASN A 373 -0.01 -1.91 -3.72
CA ASN A 373 1.28 -1.47 -4.20
C ASN A 373 2.41 -2.38 -3.68
N VAL A 374 3.53 -2.41 -4.42
CA VAL A 374 4.72 -3.23 -4.09
C VAL A 374 5.28 -2.91 -2.71
N TRP A 375 5.41 -1.62 -2.35
CA TRP A 375 5.93 -1.19 -1.05
C TRP A 375 5.14 -1.81 0.11
N SER A 376 3.81 -1.70 0.11
CA SER A 376 2.93 -2.24 1.13
C SER A 376 3.02 -3.77 1.20
N MET A 377 3.09 -4.46 0.06
CA MET A 377 3.26 -5.92 0.03
C MET A 377 4.60 -6.38 0.64
N VAL A 378 5.67 -5.59 0.47
CA VAL A 378 6.99 -5.92 1.05
C VAL A 378 7.03 -5.65 2.55
N HIS A 379 6.31 -4.62 3.04
CA HIS A 379 6.32 -4.24 4.45
C HIS A 379 5.51 -5.18 5.34
N HIS A 380 4.56 -5.92 4.78
CA HIS A 380 3.73 -6.87 5.51
C HIS A 380 4.19 -8.28 5.21
N ASP A 381 4.19 -9.14 6.22
CA ASP A 381 4.59 -10.54 6.10
C ASP A 381 3.55 -11.32 5.32
N THR A 382 2.27 -11.12 5.62
CA THR A 382 1.17 -11.82 4.94
C THR A 382 0.26 -10.87 4.18
N LEU A 383 -0.28 -11.37 3.07
CA LEU A 383 -1.22 -10.68 2.22
C LEU A 383 -2.51 -11.50 2.14
N VAL A 384 -3.62 -10.89 2.54
CA VAL A 384 -4.94 -11.52 2.59
C VAL A 384 -5.85 -10.86 1.56
N LEU A 385 -6.34 -11.63 0.60
CA LEU A 385 -7.27 -11.19 -0.44
C LEU A 385 -8.65 -11.81 -0.25
N SER A 386 -9.72 -11.01 -0.34
CA SER A 386 -11.06 -11.57 -0.51
C SER A 386 -11.22 -12.16 -1.92
N LEU A 387 -12.12 -13.14 -2.05
CA LEU A 387 -12.48 -13.78 -3.31
C LEU A 387 -12.82 -12.76 -4.40
N ALA A 388 -13.72 -11.84 -4.10
CA ALA A 388 -14.18 -10.86 -5.07
C ALA A 388 -13.07 -9.83 -5.42
N CYS A 389 -12.22 -9.50 -4.44
CA CYS A 389 -11.03 -8.68 -4.65
C CYS A 389 -10.03 -9.36 -5.60
N LEU A 390 -9.83 -10.67 -5.46
CA LEU A 390 -8.97 -11.47 -6.34
C LEU A 390 -9.47 -11.43 -7.80
N GLU A 391 -10.77 -11.60 -8.04
CA GLU A 391 -11.35 -11.54 -9.40
C GLU A 391 -11.17 -10.16 -10.05
N GLN A 392 -11.40 -9.09 -9.28
CA GLN A 392 -11.15 -7.73 -9.75
C GLN A 392 -9.65 -7.46 -10.00
N LEU A 393 -8.77 -8.01 -9.16
CA LEU A 393 -7.33 -7.88 -9.32
C LEU A 393 -6.88 -8.58 -10.61
N GLU A 394 -7.30 -9.82 -10.82
CA GLU A 394 -6.93 -10.60 -12.01
C GLU A 394 -7.39 -9.92 -13.29
N SER A 395 -8.66 -9.51 -13.36
CA SER A 395 -9.20 -8.81 -14.53
C SER A 395 -8.45 -7.52 -14.85
N ARG A 396 -8.09 -6.72 -13.83
CA ARG A 396 -7.33 -5.47 -14.01
C ARG A 396 -5.89 -5.72 -14.48
N LEU A 397 -5.20 -6.69 -13.90
CA LEU A 397 -3.82 -7.00 -14.28
C LEU A 397 -3.73 -7.62 -15.67
N LEU A 398 -4.66 -8.51 -16.04
CA LEU A 398 -4.75 -9.05 -17.39
C LEU A 398 -5.08 -7.97 -18.41
N ALA A 399 -6.02 -7.06 -18.11
CA ALA A 399 -6.29 -5.91 -18.96
C ALA A 399 -5.05 -5.02 -19.14
N ALA A 400 -4.29 -4.79 -18.06
CA ALA A 400 -3.07 -3.99 -18.12
C ALA A 400 -1.96 -4.68 -18.95
N GLN A 401 -1.80 -6.01 -18.84
CA GLN A 401 -0.90 -6.78 -19.71
C GLN A 401 -1.33 -6.72 -21.19
N ARG A 402 -2.63 -6.86 -21.49
CA ARG A 402 -3.18 -6.73 -22.86
C ARG A 402 -2.88 -5.36 -23.47
N HIS A 403 -2.97 -4.29 -22.66
CA HIS A 403 -2.59 -2.95 -23.11
C HIS A 403 -1.11 -2.85 -23.46
N LEU A 404 -0.21 -3.40 -22.65
CA LEU A 404 1.23 -3.39 -22.95
C LEU A 404 1.54 -4.12 -24.26
N VAL A 405 0.97 -5.31 -24.46
CA VAL A 405 1.15 -6.08 -25.70
C VAL A 405 0.63 -5.32 -26.93
N ARG A 406 -0.50 -4.61 -26.78
CA ARG A 406 -1.04 -3.76 -27.85
C ARG A 406 -0.13 -2.59 -28.16
N ASP A 407 0.39 -1.91 -27.13
CA ASP A 407 1.27 -0.75 -27.29
C ASP A 407 2.57 -1.18 -27.99
N GLU A 408 3.18 -2.30 -27.59
CA GLU A 408 4.34 -2.92 -28.26
C GLU A 408 4.06 -3.26 -29.73
N ALA A 409 2.86 -3.73 -30.06
CA ALA A 409 2.48 -4.06 -31.43
C ALA A 409 2.24 -2.83 -32.32
N LEU A 410 1.96 -1.66 -31.73
CA LEU A 410 1.76 -0.40 -32.44
C LEU A 410 3.08 0.35 -32.67
N GLU A 411 4.09 0.12 -31.84
CA GLU A 411 5.42 0.67 -32.09
C GLU A 411 5.97 0.03 -33.38
N PRO A 412 6.41 0.84 -34.37
CA PRO A 412 7.07 0.30 -35.54
C PRO A 412 8.28 -0.50 -35.05
N PRO A 413 8.59 -1.67 -35.65
CA PRO A 413 9.78 -2.42 -35.27
C PRO A 413 10.95 -1.45 -35.36
N ASN A 414 11.65 -1.25 -34.23
CA ASN A 414 12.81 -0.39 -34.19
C ASN A 414 13.76 -0.85 -35.30
N PHE A 415 13.79 -0.13 -36.42
CA PHE A 415 14.81 -0.25 -37.43
C PHE A 415 16.09 0.32 -36.81
N HIS A 416 16.67 -0.41 -35.85
CA HIS A 416 18.11 -0.39 -35.76
C HIS A 416 18.57 -0.92 -37.11
N PRO A 417 19.38 -0.15 -37.87
CA PRO A 417 19.90 -0.66 -39.12
C PRO A 417 20.54 -1.98 -38.80
N THR A 418 20.09 -3.03 -39.48
CA THR A 418 20.78 -4.32 -39.38
C THR A 418 22.26 -4.07 -39.68
N LEU A 419 23.20 -4.83 -39.10
CA LEU A 419 24.63 -4.62 -39.37
C LEU A 419 24.93 -4.53 -40.89
N SER A 420 24.14 -5.23 -41.70
CA SER A 420 24.09 -5.16 -43.17
C SER A 420 23.73 -3.77 -43.75
N GLU A 421 22.79 -3.06 -43.14
CA GLU A 421 22.32 -1.73 -43.56
C GLU A 421 23.25 -0.61 -43.08
N ALA A 422 23.89 -0.79 -41.91
CA ALA A 422 24.97 0.08 -41.44
C ALA A 422 26.24 -0.02 -42.30
N LEU A 423 26.56 -1.22 -42.80
CA LEU A 423 27.68 -1.45 -43.73
C LEU A 423 27.39 -0.90 -45.14
N ALA A 424 26.13 -0.93 -45.60
CA ALA A 424 25.75 -0.34 -46.88
C ALA A 424 25.89 1.20 -46.89
N LEU A 425 25.78 1.85 -45.72
CA LEU A 425 25.97 3.29 -45.57
C LEU A 425 27.45 3.69 -45.43
N SER A 426 28.33 2.80 -44.95
CA SER A 426 29.79 3.05 -44.96
C SER A 426 30.39 2.96 -46.36
N ASP A 427 29.88 2.07 -47.22
CA ASP A 427 30.39 1.88 -48.59
C ASP A 427 30.09 3.06 -49.53
N GLN A 428 29.11 3.92 -49.18
CA GLN A 428 28.83 5.14 -49.96
C GLN A 428 29.75 6.31 -49.61
N SER A 429 30.60 6.19 -48.59
CA SER A 429 31.47 7.28 -48.12
C SER A 429 32.90 7.28 -48.67
N GLU A 430 33.30 6.28 -49.47
CA GLU A 430 34.67 6.18 -50.00
C GLU A 430 34.90 6.87 -51.37
N LEU A 431 33.92 7.61 -51.89
CA LEU A 431 33.98 8.14 -53.27
C LEU A 431 33.72 9.64 -53.39
N MET A 432 34.10 10.46 -52.41
CA MET A 432 34.30 11.90 -52.63
C MET A 432 35.39 12.43 -51.69
N GLY A 433 36.57 12.70 -52.25
CA GLY A 433 37.65 13.38 -51.54
C GLY A 433 37.41 14.89 -51.38
N HIS A 434 38.23 15.49 -50.52
CA HIS A 434 38.44 16.92 -50.29
C HIS A 434 37.37 17.65 -49.45
N ASP A 435 37.61 17.77 -48.14
CA ASP A 435 38.20 18.97 -47.53
C ASP A 435 38.13 18.88 -46.00
N ALA A 436 39.31 18.80 -45.37
CA ALA A 436 39.46 18.90 -43.93
C ALA A 436 39.63 20.37 -43.56
N ASP A 437 38.64 20.94 -42.86
CA ASP A 437 38.78 21.96 -41.80
C ASP A 437 37.45 22.69 -41.58
N SER A 438 36.64 22.24 -40.62
CA SER A 438 35.90 23.16 -39.72
C SER A 438 35.16 22.39 -38.62
N LEU A 439 35.63 22.59 -37.39
CA LEU A 439 34.84 22.73 -36.16
C LEU A 439 33.69 21.74 -35.91
N ASP A 440 33.92 20.75 -35.04
CA ASP A 440 32.83 20.29 -34.18
C ASP A 440 33.30 19.94 -32.75
N GLN A 441 33.60 20.99 -32.00
CA GLN A 441 33.56 20.98 -30.54
C GLN A 441 32.21 21.54 -30.08
N SER A 442 31.11 20.80 -30.26
CA SER A 442 29.81 21.28 -29.77
C SER A 442 28.90 20.24 -29.11
N ASN A 443 29.33 18.98 -28.94
CA ASN A 443 28.49 17.98 -28.25
C ASN A 443 29.02 17.55 -26.88
N ARG A 444 29.33 18.54 -26.03
CA ARG A 444 29.36 18.32 -24.57
C ARG A 444 28.60 19.42 -23.82
N ARG A 445 27.44 18.97 -23.34
CA ARG A 445 26.66 19.46 -22.17
C ARG A 445 25.78 20.68 -22.41
N HIS A 446 24.55 20.50 -21.91
CA HIS A 446 23.51 21.47 -21.58
C HIS A 446 22.42 21.67 -22.65
N PHE A 447 21.23 21.14 -22.33
CA PHE A 447 19.90 21.62 -22.71
C PHE A 447 19.87 22.65 -23.86
N SER A 448 19.47 22.23 -25.05
CA SER A 448 18.76 23.08 -26.01
C SER A 448 18.17 22.30 -27.19
N ASP A 449 17.47 21.18 -26.94
CA ASP A 449 16.58 20.67 -27.98
C ASP A 449 15.26 21.43 -27.95
N ARG A 450 14.97 22.12 -29.06
CA ARG A 450 13.64 22.68 -29.34
C ARG A 450 12.64 21.52 -29.35
N LEU A 451 11.60 21.63 -28.53
CA LEU A 451 10.39 20.81 -28.70
C LEU A 451 9.86 21.02 -30.12
N GLU A 452 9.94 19.98 -30.95
CA GLU A 452 9.23 19.95 -32.22
C GLU A 452 7.73 20.08 -31.98
N SER A 453 7.08 20.89 -32.81
CA SER A 453 5.67 21.24 -32.68
C SER A 453 4.78 20.02 -32.94
N VAL A 454 4.39 19.33 -31.87
CA VAL A 454 3.28 18.37 -31.92
C VAL A 454 1.99 19.15 -32.19
N TYR A 455 1.33 18.80 -33.29
CA TYR A 455 0.06 19.30 -33.79
C TYR A 455 -0.94 19.70 -32.68
N ALA A 456 -1.10 21.01 -32.45
CA ALA A 456 -2.25 21.55 -31.74
C ALA A 456 -3.41 21.75 -32.73
N LYS A 457 -4.33 20.78 -32.81
CA LYS A 457 -5.65 20.99 -33.44
C LYS A 457 -6.42 22.00 -32.59
N ARG A 458 -6.48 23.24 -33.06
CA ARG A 458 -7.25 24.32 -32.45
C ARG A 458 -8.74 24.09 -32.76
N VAL A 459 -9.47 23.44 -31.84
CA VAL A 459 -10.94 23.46 -31.88
C VAL A 459 -11.38 24.84 -31.43
N LYS A 460 -11.91 25.64 -32.36
CA LYS A 460 -12.64 26.87 -32.02
C LYS A 460 -14.06 26.45 -31.66
N LEU A 461 -14.45 26.62 -30.40
CA LEU A 461 -15.85 26.65 -30.01
C LEU A 461 -16.36 28.06 -30.32
N SER A 462 -17.33 28.14 -31.24
CA SER A 462 -18.17 29.32 -31.47
C SER A 462 -19.31 29.35 -30.47
#